data_AF-A0A3S0T5V9-F1
#
_entry.id   AF-A0A3S0T5V9-F1
#
_cell.length_a   1.000
_cell.length_b   1.000
_cell.length_c   1.000
_cell.angle_alpha   90.00
_cell.angle_beta   90.00
_cell.angle_gamma   90.00
#
_symmetry.space_group_name_H-M   'P 1'
#
loop_
_entity.id
_entity.type
_entity.pdbx_description
1 polymer ?
#
loop_
_entity_poly.entity_id
_entity_poly.type
_entity_poly.pdbx_seq_one_letter_code
_entity_poly.pdbx_strand_id
1 'polypeptide(L)'
;MKKQKKLIYTTNIVLIFIVGFLLSIILYLLYNTYLNQKIILLNTIISNPNLQAIKTNGSHLPTEEQIKTILKQKFPALKINKIQIKNNITATTAIITSNDFKIYRGSVTLNYLLDKSVLNQINLNQQYVPNQTWMQQRGYDGLWISKNPATDLEKNLTNAFLSHAEYFNLPFYEKPEFNSYEELLNFLNPKTKSSLTNFINNYCPTYINKLKQLMVRFYNYMASSLGKNNVHNVLKWIDIAQVLDADGYGHFDYHIQIHARTLQCYYNAMGNHSFYTGYSYVLDPFRVFFHELGHMLDHFLKDNMHISISNKLKDFLTSKIINFNNWPSLDKEKIFKLFHLSSYSFSNLYEVIGEGFVYWFLIPNELKTRAWEFWHEFLKLYLPKSN
;
A
#
# COMPACT_ATOMS: atom_id res chain seq x y z
N MET A 1 80.83 -8.83 -58.86
CA MET A 1 80.26 -8.15 -57.67
C MET A 1 78.84 -7.59 -57.81
N LYS A 2 78.42 -6.93 -58.92
CA LYS A 2 77.06 -6.32 -59.03
C LYS A 2 75.89 -7.33 -59.05
N LYS A 3 76.02 -8.50 -59.70
CA LYS A 3 74.95 -9.52 -59.79
C LYS A 3 74.62 -10.20 -58.44
N GLN A 4 75.64 -10.55 -57.65
CA GLN A 4 75.45 -11.16 -56.32
C GLN A 4 74.76 -10.20 -55.33
N LYS A 5 75.14 -8.90 -55.33
CA LYS A 5 74.45 -7.90 -54.50
C LYS A 5 72.98 -7.73 -54.89
N LYS A 6 72.66 -7.78 -56.19
CA LYS A 6 71.27 -7.73 -56.68
C LYS A 6 70.46 -8.96 -56.27
N LEU A 7 71.06 -10.15 -56.33
CA LEU A 7 70.42 -11.39 -55.90
C LEU A 7 70.10 -11.37 -54.40
N ILE A 8 71.09 -11.02 -53.55
CA ILE A 8 70.91 -10.89 -52.09
C ILE A 8 69.83 -9.86 -51.76
N TYR A 9 69.83 -8.71 -52.44
CA TYR A 9 68.81 -7.68 -52.25
C TYR A 9 67.40 -8.16 -52.63
N THR A 10 67.27 -8.88 -53.75
CA THR A 10 65.98 -9.42 -54.21
C THR A 10 65.47 -10.51 -53.27
N THR A 11 66.35 -11.41 -52.82
CA THR A 11 66.01 -12.46 -51.85
C THR A 11 65.57 -11.88 -50.50
N ASN A 12 66.26 -10.84 -50.00
CA ASN A 12 65.87 -10.17 -48.77
C ASN A 12 64.51 -9.46 -48.89
N ILE A 13 64.23 -8.82 -50.04
CA ILE A 13 62.92 -8.21 -50.29
C ILE A 13 61.82 -9.28 -50.29
N VAL A 14 62.01 -10.38 -51.01
CA VAL A 14 61.03 -11.48 -51.06
C VAL A 14 60.80 -12.06 -49.66
N LEU A 15 61.87 -12.23 -48.86
CA LEU A 15 61.76 -12.72 -47.50
C LEU A 15 60.96 -11.76 -46.60
N ILE A 16 61.18 -10.43 -46.73
CA ILE A 16 60.40 -9.41 -46.01
C ILE A 16 58.92 -9.51 -46.38
N PHE A 17 58.59 -9.69 -47.66
CA PHE A 17 57.21 -9.86 -48.10
C PHE A 17 56.56 -11.14 -47.56
N ILE A 18 57.30 -12.26 -47.56
CA ILE A 18 56.81 -13.54 -47.00
C ILE A 18 56.56 -13.40 -45.49
N VAL A 19 57.49 -12.79 -44.74
CA VAL A 19 57.32 -12.55 -43.30
C VAL A 19 56.14 -11.62 -43.04
N GLY A 20 56.01 -10.53 -43.78
CA GLY A 20 54.88 -9.60 -43.66
C GLY A 20 53.52 -10.27 -43.94
N PHE A 21 53.46 -11.13 -44.95
CA PHE A 21 52.25 -11.90 -45.28
C PHE A 21 51.88 -12.89 -44.17
N LEU A 22 52.86 -13.65 -43.66
CA LEU A 22 52.62 -14.59 -42.55
C LEU A 22 52.17 -13.86 -41.28
N LEU A 23 52.77 -12.70 -40.97
CA LEU A 23 52.37 -11.89 -39.82
C LEU A 23 50.92 -11.40 -39.97
N SER A 24 50.51 -11.01 -41.18
CA SER A 24 49.13 -10.58 -41.45
C SER A 24 48.12 -11.72 -41.28
N ILE A 25 48.47 -12.95 -41.68
CA ILE A 25 47.64 -14.14 -41.47
C ILE A 25 47.50 -14.45 -39.97
N ILE A 26 48.61 -14.41 -39.22
CA ILE A 26 48.58 -14.67 -37.78
C ILE A 26 47.72 -13.61 -37.07
N LEU A 27 47.88 -12.33 -37.43
CA LEU A 27 47.07 -11.24 -36.88
C LEU A 27 45.58 -11.39 -37.25
N TYR A 28 45.27 -11.81 -38.47
CA TYR A 28 43.89 -12.08 -38.90
C TYR A 28 43.25 -13.27 -38.16
N LEU A 29 44.01 -14.35 -37.96
CA LEU A 29 43.58 -15.51 -37.19
C LEU A 29 43.38 -15.15 -35.71
N LEU A 30 44.29 -14.38 -35.11
CA LEU A 30 44.13 -13.85 -33.76
C LEU A 30 42.90 -12.94 -33.64
N TYR A 31 42.66 -12.06 -34.62
CA TYR A 31 41.48 -11.21 -34.67
C TYR A 31 40.17 -12.02 -34.69
N ASN A 32 40.08 -13.02 -35.57
CA ASN A 32 38.87 -13.85 -35.65
C ASN A 32 38.67 -14.77 -34.45
N THR A 33 39.75 -15.24 -33.83
CA THR A 33 39.67 -16.21 -32.72
C THR A 33 39.48 -15.53 -31.37
N TYR A 34 40.09 -14.36 -31.13
CA TYR A 34 40.08 -13.69 -29.83
C TYR A 34 39.22 -12.41 -29.78
N LEU A 35 39.04 -11.70 -30.89
CA LEU A 35 38.31 -10.42 -30.90
C LEU A 35 36.88 -10.54 -31.43
N ASN A 36 36.54 -11.61 -32.17
CA ASN A 36 35.18 -11.87 -32.62
C ASN A 36 34.37 -12.59 -31.52
N GLN A 37 33.95 -11.85 -30.49
CA GLN A 37 33.11 -12.40 -29.42
C GLN A 37 31.81 -12.95 -29.99
N LYS A 38 31.60 -14.26 -29.84
CA LYS A 38 30.36 -14.93 -30.25
C LYS A 38 29.20 -14.41 -29.38
N ILE A 39 28.22 -13.79 -30.02
CA ILE A 39 27.01 -13.30 -29.37
C ILE A 39 26.24 -14.49 -28.78
N ILE A 40 25.85 -14.38 -27.51
CA ILE A 40 25.15 -15.45 -26.78
C ILE A 40 23.64 -15.12 -26.70
N LEU A 41 22.78 -16.09 -26.96
CA LEU A 41 21.33 -15.91 -26.77
C LEU A 41 20.96 -16.04 -25.29
N LEU A 42 20.18 -15.10 -24.74
CA LEU A 42 19.84 -15.09 -23.31
C LEU A 42 19.15 -16.36 -22.82
N ASN A 43 18.27 -16.94 -23.63
CA ASN A 43 17.56 -18.18 -23.30
C ASN A 43 18.47 -19.42 -23.19
N THR A 44 19.70 -19.36 -23.72
CA THR A 44 20.68 -20.45 -23.56
C THR A 44 21.36 -20.43 -22.19
N ILE A 45 21.44 -19.26 -21.55
CA ILE A 45 21.96 -19.11 -20.18
C ILE A 45 20.82 -19.29 -19.17
N ILE A 46 19.66 -18.69 -19.46
CA ILE A 46 18.48 -18.69 -18.59
C ILE A 46 17.55 -19.81 -19.06
N SER A 47 17.99 -21.05 -18.83
CA SER A 47 17.28 -22.26 -19.25
C SER A 47 16.00 -22.54 -18.43
N ASN A 48 15.92 -22.02 -17.21
CA ASN A 48 14.71 -22.07 -16.37
C ASN A 48 14.35 -20.67 -15.87
N PRO A 49 13.45 -19.93 -16.54
CA PRO A 49 13.13 -18.54 -16.24
C PRO A 49 12.25 -18.35 -14.99
N ASN A 50 11.90 -19.41 -14.26
CA ASN A 50 11.19 -19.29 -12.99
C ASN A 50 12.18 -18.95 -11.87
N LEU A 51 12.09 -17.75 -11.28
CA LEU A 51 12.97 -17.30 -10.20
C LEU A 51 12.51 -17.73 -8.80
N GLN A 52 11.43 -18.50 -8.68
CA GLN A 52 10.80 -18.86 -7.41
C GLN A 52 10.33 -17.60 -6.66
N ALA A 53 10.50 -17.56 -5.34
CA ALA A 53 10.06 -16.45 -4.50
C ALA A 53 11.07 -15.29 -4.52
N ILE A 54 10.60 -14.09 -4.84
CA ILE A 54 11.37 -12.85 -4.74
C ILE A 54 10.94 -12.12 -3.49
N LYS A 55 11.89 -11.92 -2.56
CA LYS A 55 11.65 -11.14 -1.35
C LYS A 55 11.59 -9.65 -1.67
N THR A 56 10.42 -9.06 -1.48
CA THR A 56 10.13 -7.65 -1.82
C THR A 56 10.09 -6.74 -0.61
N ASN A 57 10.24 -7.30 0.61
CA ASN A 57 10.06 -6.60 1.88
C ASN A 57 8.77 -5.77 1.91
N GLY A 58 7.74 -6.30 1.24
CA GLY A 58 6.42 -5.72 1.20
C GLY A 58 6.05 -4.86 0.01
N SER A 59 6.95 -4.64 -0.94
CA SER A 59 6.61 -3.93 -2.19
C SER A 59 5.69 -4.77 -3.08
N HIS A 60 4.73 -4.13 -3.77
CA HIS A 60 3.81 -4.82 -4.71
C HIS A 60 4.50 -5.25 -6.01
N LEU A 61 5.65 -4.66 -6.30
CA LEU A 61 6.51 -5.00 -7.41
C LEU A 61 7.93 -5.18 -6.88
N PRO A 62 8.68 -6.18 -7.38
CA PRO A 62 10.09 -6.28 -7.08
C PRO A 62 10.86 -5.14 -7.77
N THR A 63 11.92 -4.67 -7.13
CA THR A 63 12.83 -3.72 -7.76
C THR A 63 13.72 -4.41 -8.80
N GLU A 64 14.25 -3.64 -9.74
CA GLU A 64 15.21 -4.16 -10.71
C GLU A 64 16.41 -4.83 -10.03
N GLU A 65 16.90 -4.26 -8.92
CA GLU A 65 18.01 -4.81 -8.15
C GLU A 65 17.68 -6.16 -7.49
N GLN A 66 16.45 -6.31 -6.96
CA GLN A 66 15.99 -7.57 -6.37
C GLN A 66 15.98 -8.69 -7.42
N ILE A 67 15.43 -8.42 -8.61
CA ILE A 67 15.42 -9.39 -9.72
C ILE A 67 16.86 -9.69 -10.18
N LYS A 68 17.70 -8.66 -10.34
CA LYS A 68 19.10 -8.84 -10.76
C LYS A 68 19.93 -9.66 -9.78
N THR A 69 19.68 -9.50 -8.49
CA THR A 69 20.35 -10.25 -7.43
C THR A 69 20.04 -11.74 -7.55
N ILE A 70 18.77 -12.11 -7.70
CA ILE A 70 18.35 -13.51 -7.83
C ILE A 70 18.85 -14.11 -9.15
N LEU A 71 18.81 -13.34 -10.25
CA LEU A 71 19.37 -13.76 -11.53
C LEU A 71 20.87 -14.08 -11.41
N LYS A 72 21.65 -13.24 -10.72
CA LYS A 72 23.09 -13.46 -10.50
C LYS A 72 23.35 -14.70 -9.64
N GLN A 73 22.51 -14.97 -8.64
CA GLN A 73 22.61 -16.16 -7.81
C GLN A 73 22.28 -17.43 -8.60
N LYS A 74 21.20 -17.42 -9.37
CA LYS A 74 20.70 -18.59 -10.11
C LYS A 74 21.48 -18.88 -11.38
N PHE A 75 22.01 -17.83 -12.02
CA PHE A 75 22.80 -17.93 -13.24
C PHE A 75 24.14 -17.18 -13.07
N PRO A 76 25.12 -17.74 -12.34
CA PRO A 76 26.40 -17.07 -12.07
C PRO A 76 27.19 -16.69 -13.33
N ALA A 77 26.99 -17.39 -14.44
CA ALA A 77 27.60 -17.08 -15.74
C ALA A 77 26.97 -15.86 -16.46
N LEU A 78 25.85 -15.35 -15.97
CA LEU A 78 25.17 -14.18 -16.52
C LEU A 78 25.89 -12.90 -16.08
N LYS A 79 26.39 -12.11 -17.04
CA LYS A 79 26.97 -10.79 -16.78
C LYS A 79 25.85 -9.80 -16.49
N ILE A 80 25.47 -9.68 -15.22
CA ILE A 80 24.26 -8.96 -14.80
C ILE A 80 24.28 -7.46 -15.15
N ASN A 81 25.46 -6.84 -15.21
CA ASN A 81 25.65 -5.45 -15.65
C ASN A 81 25.34 -5.26 -17.14
N LYS A 82 25.26 -6.34 -17.92
CA LYS A 82 24.92 -6.34 -19.35
C LYS A 82 23.44 -6.61 -19.62
N ILE A 83 22.62 -6.65 -18.57
CA ILE A 83 21.19 -6.95 -18.62
C ILE A 83 20.40 -5.70 -18.21
N GLN A 84 19.29 -5.48 -18.91
CA GLN A 84 18.27 -4.51 -18.60
C GLN A 84 16.94 -5.22 -18.34
N ILE A 85 16.20 -4.74 -17.34
CA ILE A 85 14.82 -5.14 -17.11
C ILE A 85 13.92 -4.10 -17.76
N LYS A 86 12.94 -4.53 -18.55
CA LYS A 86 11.96 -3.61 -19.16
C LYS A 86 11.07 -2.99 -18.08
N ASN A 87 10.65 -1.75 -18.30
CA ASN A 87 9.86 -0.95 -17.34
C ASN A 87 8.50 -1.57 -16.93
N ASN A 88 8.03 -2.62 -17.62
CA ASN A 88 6.77 -3.32 -17.31
C ASN A 88 7.00 -4.51 -16.37
N ILE A 89 7.58 -4.27 -15.20
CA ILE A 89 7.65 -5.27 -14.13
C ILE A 89 6.25 -5.45 -13.57
N THR A 90 5.78 -6.70 -13.50
CA THR A 90 4.50 -7.06 -12.88
C THR A 90 4.72 -7.85 -11.59
N ALA A 91 3.63 -8.12 -10.86
CA ALA A 91 3.70 -8.89 -9.63
C ALA A 91 4.16 -10.35 -9.83
N THR A 92 4.05 -10.90 -11.04
CA THR A 92 4.37 -12.31 -11.33
C THR A 92 5.40 -12.51 -12.43
N THR A 93 5.65 -11.47 -13.24
CA THR A 93 6.54 -11.56 -14.40
C THR A 93 7.36 -10.30 -14.65
N ALA A 94 8.54 -10.48 -15.23
CA ALA A 94 9.38 -9.40 -15.75
C ALA A 94 10.04 -9.82 -17.06
N ILE A 95 10.26 -8.87 -17.97
CA ILE A 95 10.94 -9.13 -19.24
C ILE A 95 12.36 -8.59 -19.15
N ILE A 96 13.34 -9.44 -19.46
CA ILE A 96 14.74 -9.04 -19.52
C ILE A 96 15.26 -9.03 -20.95
N THR A 97 16.12 -8.06 -21.22
CA THR A 97 16.80 -7.87 -22.51
C THR A 97 18.27 -7.53 -22.27
N SER A 98 19.08 -7.63 -23.33
CA SER A 98 20.45 -7.14 -23.29
C SER A 98 20.47 -5.61 -23.32
N ASN A 99 21.38 -4.99 -22.56
CA ASN A 99 21.78 -3.59 -22.79
C ASN A 99 23.05 -3.49 -23.67
N ASP A 100 23.67 -4.62 -24.01
CA ASP A 100 24.87 -4.74 -24.84
C ASP A 100 24.69 -5.86 -25.88
N PHE A 101 24.22 -5.48 -27.06
CA PHE A 101 23.90 -6.42 -28.14
C PHE A 101 25.12 -7.09 -28.77
N LYS A 102 26.35 -6.72 -28.37
CA LYS A 102 27.58 -7.41 -28.76
C LYS A 102 27.84 -8.64 -27.88
N ILE A 103 27.23 -8.70 -26.69
CA ILE A 103 27.40 -9.80 -25.73
C ILE A 103 26.17 -10.71 -25.75
N TYR A 104 24.97 -10.14 -25.60
CA TYR A 104 23.73 -10.91 -25.52
C TYR A 104 22.69 -10.49 -26.56
N ARG A 105 21.89 -11.47 -27.03
CA ARG A 105 20.69 -11.26 -27.86
C ARG A 105 19.47 -12.00 -27.34
N GLY A 106 18.31 -11.57 -27.82
CA GLY A 106 17.01 -12.12 -27.45
C GLY A 106 16.41 -11.47 -26.20
N SER A 107 15.24 -11.98 -25.80
CA SER A 107 14.54 -11.58 -24.59
C SER A 107 14.04 -12.81 -23.86
N VAL A 108 13.97 -12.72 -22.53
CA VAL A 108 13.45 -13.81 -21.69
C VAL A 108 12.37 -13.23 -20.78
N THR A 109 11.23 -13.90 -20.70
CA THR A 109 10.18 -13.61 -19.73
C THR A 109 10.44 -14.44 -18.49
N LEU A 110 10.67 -13.77 -17.37
CA LEU A 110 10.87 -14.36 -16.05
C LEU A 110 9.53 -14.53 -15.35
N ASN A 111 9.39 -15.61 -14.59
CA ASN A 111 8.21 -15.88 -13.75
C ASN A 111 8.65 -15.97 -12.28
N TYR A 112 7.85 -15.46 -11.36
CA TYR A 112 8.15 -15.53 -9.92
C TYR A 112 6.90 -15.37 -9.05
N LEU A 113 7.05 -15.73 -7.79
CA LEU A 113 6.13 -15.41 -6.71
C LEU A 113 6.72 -14.28 -5.86
N LEU A 114 5.89 -13.41 -5.29
CA LEU A 114 6.37 -12.40 -4.35
C LEU A 114 6.35 -12.96 -2.94
N ASP A 115 7.53 -13.00 -2.31
CA ASP A 115 7.63 -13.08 -0.87
C ASP A 115 7.58 -11.66 -0.31
N LYS A 116 6.43 -11.29 0.25
CA LYS A 116 6.23 -9.98 0.87
C LYS A 116 6.61 -9.97 2.35
N SER A 117 7.09 -11.09 2.90
CA SER A 117 7.51 -11.18 4.28
C SER A 117 8.62 -10.15 4.56
N VAL A 118 8.55 -9.53 5.72
CA VAL A 118 9.61 -8.67 6.24
C VAL A 118 10.25 -9.46 7.38
N LEU A 119 11.58 -9.58 7.38
CA LEU A 119 12.27 -10.23 8.50
C LEU A 119 12.17 -9.28 9.71
N ASN A 120 11.24 -9.56 10.63
CA ASN A 120 11.02 -8.74 11.82
C ASN A 120 12.19 -8.89 12.80
N GLN A 121 13.15 -7.96 12.76
CA GLN A 121 14.18 -7.79 13.79
C GLN A 121 14.03 -6.45 14.50
N ILE A 122 12.81 -6.05 14.85
CA ILE A 122 12.60 -4.80 15.60
C ILE A 122 12.80 -5.08 17.08
N ASN A 123 13.86 -4.51 17.66
CA ASN A 123 14.03 -4.43 19.11
C ASN A 123 13.24 -3.22 19.66
N LEU A 124 11.93 -3.44 19.85
CA LEU A 124 10.99 -2.43 20.33
C LEU A 124 11.29 -1.94 21.76
N ASN A 125 12.14 -2.64 22.52
CA ASN A 125 12.55 -2.24 23.87
C ASN A 125 13.63 -1.15 23.89
N GLN A 126 14.45 -1.07 22.84
CA GLN A 126 15.54 -0.07 22.75
C GLN A 126 15.14 1.21 22.02
N GLN A 127 14.00 1.20 21.32
CA GLN A 127 13.60 2.26 20.39
C GLN A 127 12.36 3.06 20.84
N TYR A 128 11.94 2.89 22.10
CA TYR A 128 10.70 3.48 22.58
C TYR A 128 10.93 4.78 23.35
N VAL A 129 10.76 5.93 22.69
CA VAL A 129 10.08 7.10 23.28
C VAL A 129 9.40 7.91 22.16
N PRO A 130 8.15 7.64 21.77
CA PRO A 130 7.33 8.68 21.15
C PRO A 130 7.03 9.71 22.25
N ASN A 131 7.91 10.69 22.39
CA ASN A 131 7.64 11.87 23.20
C ASN A 131 6.75 12.80 22.38
N GLN A 132 5.61 13.20 22.95
CA GLN A 132 4.67 14.19 22.41
C GLN A 132 5.38 15.45 21.86
N THR A 133 6.51 15.83 22.49
CA THR A 133 7.41 16.94 22.10
C THR A 133 8.09 16.73 20.74
N TRP A 134 8.62 15.53 20.47
CA TRP A 134 9.33 15.23 19.21
C TRP A 134 8.39 15.25 17.99
N MET A 135 7.13 14.84 18.20
CA MET A 135 6.11 14.80 17.16
C MET A 135 5.53 16.17 16.82
N GLN A 136 5.30 17.02 17.84
CA GLN A 136 4.90 18.41 17.65
C GLN A 136 5.98 19.19 16.88
N GLN A 137 7.25 18.97 17.20
CA GLN A 137 8.39 19.60 16.50
C GLN A 137 8.55 19.13 15.05
N ARG A 138 8.07 17.93 14.71
CA ARG A 138 8.14 17.35 13.36
C ARG A 138 6.86 17.50 12.56
N GLY A 139 5.82 18.19 13.05
CA GLY A 139 4.55 18.30 12.33
C GLY A 139 3.96 16.93 11.93
N TYR A 140 4.05 15.96 12.85
CA TYR A 140 3.66 14.59 12.61
C TYR A 140 2.13 14.45 12.56
N ASP A 141 1.61 14.13 11.38
CA ASP A 141 0.16 13.94 11.12
C ASP A 141 -0.22 12.45 11.06
N GLY A 142 0.48 11.56 11.80
CA GLY A 142 0.25 10.11 11.85
C GLY A 142 1.32 9.28 11.12
N LEU A 143 1.35 7.95 11.34
CA LEU A 143 2.37 7.07 10.73
C LEU A 143 2.36 7.11 9.19
N TRP A 144 1.23 7.49 8.61
CA TRP A 144 0.95 7.34 7.18
C TRP A 144 0.82 8.66 6.43
N ILE A 145 0.63 9.77 7.16
CA ILE A 145 0.30 11.09 6.59
C ILE A 145 1.26 12.16 7.12
N SER A 146 2.46 11.78 7.58
CA SER A 146 3.48 12.76 7.96
C SER A 146 3.90 13.61 6.75
N LYS A 147 3.95 14.95 6.92
CA LYS A 147 4.52 15.88 5.92
C LYS A 147 6.03 15.72 5.76
N ASN A 148 6.68 15.08 6.72
CA ASN A 148 8.10 14.81 6.72
C ASN A 148 8.40 13.35 6.33
N PRO A 149 9.53 13.08 5.63
CA PRO A 149 9.94 11.73 5.29
C PRO A 149 9.98 10.84 6.53
N ALA A 150 9.31 9.68 6.47
CA ALA A 150 9.32 8.71 7.56
C ALA A 150 10.75 8.28 7.89
N THR A 151 11.07 8.28 9.18
CA THR A 151 12.30 7.71 9.72
C THR A 151 12.36 6.21 9.48
N ASP A 152 13.55 5.62 9.54
CA ASP A 152 13.70 4.17 9.38
C ASP A 152 12.96 3.39 10.48
N LEU A 153 12.84 3.97 11.68
CA LEU A 153 12.05 3.40 12.77
C LEU A 153 10.55 3.37 12.43
N GLU A 154 9.99 4.48 11.96
CA GLU A 154 8.58 4.58 11.57
C GLU A 154 8.26 3.67 10.39
N LYS A 155 9.17 3.59 9.41
CA LYS A 155 9.07 2.64 8.28
C LYS A 155 9.11 1.19 8.75
N ASN A 156 9.96 0.86 9.71
CA ASN A 156 10.06 -0.50 10.23
C ASN A 156 8.81 -0.88 11.04
N LEU A 157 8.29 0.01 11.89
CA LEU A 157 7.04 -0.18 12.63
C LEU A 157 5.83 -0.35 11.69
N THR A 158 5.68 0.58 10.75
CA THR A 158 4.77 0.52 9.60
C THR A 158 4.83 -0.84 8.93
N ASN A 159 6.04 -1.28 8.54
CA ASN A 159 6.23 -2.54 7.85
C ASN A 159 5.90 -3.74 8.73
N ALA A 160 6.17 -3.70 10.04
CA ALA A 160 5.83 -4.79 10.95
C ALA A 160 4.32 -4.94 11.15
N PHE A 161 3.57 -3.84 11.27
CA PHE A 161 2.10 -3.89 11.34
C PHE A 161 1.47 -4.37 10.02
N LEU A 162 2.11 -4.07 8.89
CA LEU A 162 1.56 -4.30 7.56
C LEU A 162 2.16 -5.49 6.79
N SER A 163 3.16 -6.19 7.34
CA SER A 163 3.86 -7.26 6.61
C SER A 163 3.05 -8.53 6.43
N HIS A 164 1.93 -8.69 7.12
CA HIS A 164 1.12 -9.91 7.16
C HIS A 164 -0.32 -9.75 6.65
N ALA A 165 -0.60 -8.75 5.80
CA ALA A 165 -1.87 -8.73 5.09
C ALA A 165 -1.84 -9.84 4.02
N GLU A 166 -2.27 -11.06 4.37
CA GLU A 166 -2.32 -12.22 3.44
C GLU A 166 -3.50 -12.15 2.46
N TYR A 167 -4.29 -11.08 2.53
CA TYR A 167 -5.67 -11.09 2.05
C TYR A 167 -5.94 -10.05 0.96
N PHE A 168 -5.13 -10.07 -0.11
CA PHE A 168 -5.25 -9.16 -1.28
C PHE A 168 -6.58 -9.30 -2.04
N ASN A 169 -7.31 -10.39 -1.82
CA ASN A 169 -8.56 -10.73 -2.52
C ASN A 169 -9.77 -10.79 -1.59
N LEU A 170 -9.76 -10.13 -0.42
CA LEU A 170 -10.99 -10.05 0.38
C LEU A 170 -12.02 -9.20 -0.38
N PRO A 171 -13.16 -9.78 -0.78
CA PRO A 171 -14.23 -9.01 -1.39
C PRO A 171 -14.73 -7.98 -0.38
N PHE A 172 -15.03 -6.77 -0.85
CA PHE A 172 -16.04 -5.91 -0.22
C PHE A 172 -17.38 -6.65 -0.30
N TYR A 173 -17.56 -7.62 0.62
CA TYR A 173 -18.80 -8.35 0.80
C TYR A 173 -19.87 -7.36 1.24
N GLU A 174 -20.48 -6.71 0.28
CA GLU A 174 -21.84 -6.23 0.37
C GLU A 174 -22.66 -7.32 -0.31
N LYS A 175 -23.25 -8.22 0.47
CA LYS A 175 -24.50 -8.79 -0.03
C LYS A 175 -25.45 -7.60 -0.06
N PRO A 176 -25.94 -7.16 -1.23
CA PRO A 176 -26.80 -5.98 -1.27
C PRO A 176 -28.11 -6.32 -0.56
N GLU A 177 -28.27 -5.82 0.66
CA GLU A 177 -29.51 -5.90 1.44
C GLU A 177 -30.43 -4.72 1.16
N PHE A 178 -29.85 -3.63 0.63
CA PHE A 178 -30.51 -2.44 0.10
C PHE A 178 -29.91 -2.10 -1.26
N ASN A 179 -30.75 -1.94 -2.28
CA ASN A 179 -30.32 -1.64 -3.66
C ASN A 179 -30.36 -0.14 -3.97
N SER A 180 -31.05 0.64 -3.14
CA SER A 180 -31.18 2.10 -3.31
C SER A 180 -31.23 2.81 -1.97
N TYR A 181 -31.00 4.12 -2.01
CA TYR A 181 -31.11 4.96 -0.84
C TYR A 181 -32.56 5.06 -0.36
N GLU A 182 -33.51 5.07 -1.28
CA GLU A 182 -34.94 5.13 -1.00
C GLU A 182 -35.42 3.84 -0.31
N GLU A 183 -34.91 2.67 -0.71
CA GLU A 183 -35.15 1.39 -0.03
C GLU A 183 -34.59 1.40 1.40
N LEU A 184 -33.34 1.81 1.57
CA LEU A 184 -32.72 1.99 2.88
C LEU A 184 -33.55 2.95 3.76
N LEU A 185 -33.91 4.11 3.21
CA LEU A 185 -34.64 5.15 3.95
C LEU A 185 -36.01 4.65 4.42
N ASN A 186 -36.69 3.84 3.61
CA ASN A 186 -37.98 3.24 3.97
C ASN A 186 -37.84 2.11 5.00
N PHE A 187 -36.70 1.46 5.06
CA PHE A 187 -36.41 0.47 6.08
C PHE A 187 -36.17 1.13 7.45
N LEU A 188 -35.40 2.23 7.50
CA LEU A 188 -35.01 2.88 8.76
C LEU A 188 -36.20 3.33 9.63
N ASN A 189 -35.98 3.33 10.95
CA ASN A 189 -36.97 3.78 11.93
C ASN A 189 -37.44 5.22 11.65
N PRO A 190 -38.69 5.59 12.00
CA PRO A 190 -39.26 6.90 11.65
C PRO A 190 -38.40 8.09 12.07
N LYS A 191 -37.81 8.05 13.28
CA LYS A 191 -36.92 9.12 13.78
C LYS A 191 -35.66 9.25 12.92
N THR A 192 -34.98 8.13 12.65
CA THR A 192 -33.78 8.08 11.81
C THR A 192 -34.10 8.54 10.39
N LYS A 193 -35.18 8.01 9.79
CA LYS A 193 -35.67 8.39 8.47
C LYS A 193 -35.91 9.90 8.36
N SER A 194 -36.64 10.48 9.31
CA SER A 194 -36.93 11.92 9.32
C SER A 194 -35.64 12.75 9.43
N SER A 195 -34.78 12.42 10.38
CA SER A 195 -33.52 13.14 10.59
C SER A 195 -32.58 13.05 9.39
N LEU A 196 -32.52 11.89 8.76
CA LEU A 196 -31.66 11.66 7.61
C LEU A 196 -32.21 12.36 6.35
N THR A 197 -33.53 12.40 6.19
CA THR A 197 -34.19 13.21 5.15
C THR A 197 -33.85 14.69 5.35
N ASN A 198 -33.91 15.18 6.58
CA ASN A 198 -33.54 16.56 6.91
C ASN A 198 -32.06 16.84 6.57
N PHE A 199 -31.15 15.93 6.93
CA PHE A 199 -29.73 16.03 6.59
C PHE A 199 -29.51 16.11 5.08
N ILE A 200 -30.11 15.20 4.31
CA ILE A 200 -30.01 15.17 2.84
C ILE A 200 -30.58 16.45 2.21
N ASN A 201 -31.71 16.97 2.71
CA ASN A 201 -32.34 18.18 2.17
C ASN A 201 -31.50 19.45 2.40
N ASN A 202 -30.67 19.47 3.45
CA ASN A 202 -29.79 20.59 3.76
C ASN A 202 -28.35 20.40 3.21
N TYR A 203 -28.06 19.25 2.60
CA TYR A 203 -26.74 18.94 2.05
C TYR A 203 -26.51 19.58 0.69
N CYS A 204 -25.25 19.83 0.34
CA CYS A 204 -24.87 20.33 -0.98
C CYS A 204 -25.45 19.46 -2.12
N PRO A 205 -26.27 20.03 -3.03
CA PRO A 205 -26.89 19.29 -4.12
C PRO A 205 -25.89 18.59 -5.05
N THR A 206 -24.71 19.19 -5.27
CA THR A 206 -23.65 18.65 -6.14
C THR A 206 -23.15 17.27 -5.69
N TYR A 207 -23.16 16.98 -4.40
CA TYR A 207 -22.55 15.78 -3.82
C TYR A 207 -23.57 14.79 -3.24
N ILE A 208 -24.87 15.12 -3.29
CA ILE A 208 -25.96 14.36 -2.66
C ILE A 208 -26.04 12.91 -3.17
N ASN A 209 -25.83 12.68 -4.47
CA ASN A 209 -25.89 11.34 -5.06
C ASN A 209 -24.73 10.46 -4.55
N LYS A 210 -23.53 11.04 -4.42
CA LYS A 210 -22.38 10.32 -3.89
C LYS A 210 -22.58 9.97 -2.41
N LEU A 211 -23.13 10.90 -1.64
CA LEU A 211 -23.50 10.66 -0.24
C LEU A 211 -24.51 9.53 -0.11
N LYS A 212 -25.63 9.58 -0.85
CA LYS A 212 -26.63 8.51 -0.88
C LYS A 212 -26.01 7.14 -1.19
N GLN A 213 -25.14 7.06 -2.20
CA GLN A 213 -24.43 5.81 -2.55
C GLN A 213 -23.55 5.30 -1.40
N LEU A 214 -22.77 6.18 -0.78
CA LEU A 214 -21.91 5.81 0.34
C LEU A 214 -22.73 5.39 1.57
N MET A 215 -23.90 5.99 1.80
CA MET A 215 -24.79 5.57 2.87
C MET A 215 -25.37 4.18 2.64
N VAL A 216 -25.86 3.88 1.43
CA VAL A 216 -26.34 2.54 1.07
C VAL A 216 -25.23 1.51 1.28
N ARG A 217 -24.02 1.82 0.81
CA ARG A 217 -22.83 0.99 1.00
C ARG A 217 -22.50 0.73 2.48
N PHE A 218 -22.57 1.77 3.31
CA PHE A 218 -22.35 1.65 4.76
C PHE A 218 -23.37 0.70 5.38
N TYR A 219 -24.66 0.92 5.10
CA TYR A 219 -25.72 0.12 5.69
C TYR A 219 -25.76 -1.32 5.15
N ASN A 220 -25.34 -1.57 3.91
CA ASN A 220 -25.13 -2.92 3.40
C ASN A 220 -23.99 -3.64 4.11
N TYR A 221 -22.89 -2.95 4.42
CA TYR A 221 -21.82 -3.50 5.25
C TYR A 221 -22.33 -3.84 6.66
N MET A 222 -23.09 -2.94 7.28
CA MET A 222 -23.66 -3.16 8.61
C MET A 222 -24.66 -4.34 8.60
N ALA A 223 -25.54 -4.41 7.61
CA ALA A 223 -26.50 -5.51 7.45
C ALA A 223 -25.78 -6.85 7.22
N SER A 224 -24.72 -6.86 6.42
CA SER A 224 -23.93 -8.07 6.15
C SER A 224 -23.12 -8.53 7.36
N SER A 225 -22.63 -7.60 8.17
CA SER A 225 -21.77 -7.90 9.33
C SER A 225 -22.56 -8.20 10.59
N LEU A 226 -23.68 -7.51 10.79
CA LEU A 226 -24.43 -7.52 12.06
C LEU A 226 -25.84 -8.08 11.90
N GLY A 227 -26.29 -8.37 10.68
CA GLY A 227 -27.65 -8.75 10.38
C GLY A 227 -28.55 -7.54 10.12
N LYS A 228 -29.45 -7.67 9.13
CA LYS A 228 -30.31 -6.57 8.65
C LYS A 228 -31.14 -5.91 9.75
N ASN A 229 -31.64 -6.67 10.73
CA ASN A 229 -32.49 -6.12 11.80
C ASN A 229 -31.72 -5.22 12.78
N ASN A 230 -30.40 -5.38 12.89
CA ASN A 230 -29.58 -4.60 13.81
C ASN A 230 -29.21 -3.21 13.27
N VAL A 231 -29.40 -3.00 11.96
CA VAL A 231 -29.11 -1.74 11.27
C VAL A 231 -29.82 -0.54 11.88
N HIS A 232 -31.06 -0.70 12.38
CA HIS A 232 -31.84 0.40 12.94
C HIS A 232 -31.23 1.04 14.19
N ASN A 233 -30.37 0.30 14.89
CA ASN A 233 -29.83 0.70 16.20
C ASN A 233 -28.42 1.29 16.09
N VAL A 234 -27.81 1.25 14.91
CA VAL A 234 -26.47 1.78 14.65
C VAL A 234 -26.46 3.30 14.73
N LEU A 235 -27.37 3.96 13.99
CA LEU A 235 -27.55 5.40 14.01
C LEU A 235 -29.00 5.70 14.35
N LYS A 236 -29.25 6.35 15.49
CA LYS A 236 -30.62 6.67 15.91
C LYS A 236 -31.14 7.93 15.22
N TRP A 237 -30.36 9.01 15.13
CA TRP A 237 -30.72 10.20 14.36
C TRP A 237 -29.51 11.09 14.04
N ILE A 238 -29.73 12.11 13.22
CA ILE A 238 -28.78 13.19 12.93
C ILE A 238 -29.41 14.52 13.34
N ASP A 239 -28.65 15.39 13.97
CA ASP A 239 -29.08 16.74 14.34
C ASP A 239 -28.24 17.79 13.62
N ILE A 240 -28.88 18.82 13.08
CA ILE A 240 -28.22 19.91 12.36
C ILE A 240 -28.20 21.13 13.29
N ALA A 241 -27.06 21.38 13.91
CA ALA A 241 -26.90 22.45 14.88
C ALA A 241 -26.42 23.76 14.23
N GLN A 242 -26.87 24.89 14.78
CA GLN A 242 -26.37 26.22 14.43
C GLN A 242 -25.36 26.77 15.44
N VAL A 243 -25.24 26.15 16.62
CA VAL A 243 -24.42 26.66 17.74
C VAL A 243 -23.46 25.55 18.15
N LEU A 244 -22.33 25.47 17.44
CA LEU A 244 -21.11 24.91 18.00
C LEU A 244 -20.07 26.03 17.91
N ASP A 245 -19.42 26.34 19.04
CA ASP A 245 -18.30 27.31 19.12
C ASP A 245 -17.04 26.84 18.35
N ALA A 246 -17.14 25.70 17.66
CA ALA A 246 -16.16 25.18 16.74
C ALA A 246 -16.91 24.68 15.50
N ASP A 247 -16.26 24.72 14.35
CA ASP A 247 -16.75 24.28 13.03
C ASP A 247 -17.13 22.77 12.94
N GLY A 248 -17.58 22.12 14.02
CA GLY A 248 -17.44 20.67 14.25
C GLY A 248 -18.68 19.78 14.05
N TYR A 249 -18.38 18.49 14.04
CA TYR A 249 -19.30 17.38 14.16
C TYR A 249 -19.05 16.71 15.52
N GLY A 250 -20.02 16.00 16.06
CA GLY A 250 -19.82 15.21 17.26
C GLY A 250 -20.84 14.10 17.40
N HIS A 251 -20.47 13.05 18.12
CA HIS A 251 -21.36 11.95 18.44
C HIS A 251 -21.78 12.00 19.91
N PHE A 252 -23.06 11.71 20.19
CA PHE A 252 -23.61 11.60 21.53
C PHE A 252 -24.72 10.56 21.51
N ASP A 253 -24.88 9.71 22.52
CA ASP A 253 -26.06 8.84 22.70
C ASP A 253 -26.64 8.17 21.42
N TYR A 254 -25.78 7.67 20.53
CA TYR A 254 -26.10 7.07 19.21
C TYR A 254 -26.67 8.02 18.14
N HIS A 255 -26.39 9.32 18.23
CA HIS A 255 -26.70 10.30 17.21
C HIS A 255 -25.48 11.13 16.83
N ILE A 256 -25.54 11.73 15.65
CA ILE A 256 -24.50 12.60 15.12
C ILE A 256 -25.05 14.03 15.08
N GLN A 257 -24.32 14.97 15.65
CA GLN A 257 -24.55 16.41 15.49
C GLN A 257 -23.64 16.96 14.40
N ILE A 258 -24.21 17.76 13.50
CA ILE A 258 -23.51 18.33 12.35
C ILE A 258 -23.75 19.83 12.30
N HIS A 259 -22.69 20.61 12.17
CA HIS A 259 -22.82 22.06 12.03
C HIS A 259 -23.35 22.45 10.63
N ALA A 260 -24.43 23.24 10.57
CA ALA A 260 -25.13 23.58 9.33
C ALA A 260 -24.23 24.18 8.23
N ARG A 261 -23.25 25.01 8.60
CA ARG A 261 -22.30 25.63 7.65
C ARG A 261 -21.49 24.59 6.85
N THR A 262 -21.16 23.46 7.46
CA THR A 262 -20.31 22.42 6.83
C THR A 262 -21.04 21.65 5.73
N LEU A 263 -22.38 21.75 5.66
CA LEU A 263 -23.21 21.12 4.64
C LEU A 263 -23.10 21.81 3.26
N GLN A 264 -22.52 23.01 3.22
CA GLN A 264 -22.35 23.80 2.00
C GLN A 264 -21.35 23.16 1.01
N CYS A 265 -21.51 23.47 -0.28
CA CYS A 265 -20.70 22.89 -1.34
C CYS A 265 -19.20 23.24 -1.26
N TYR A 266 -18.88 24.41 -0.70
CA TYR A 266 -17.50 24.86 -0.51
C TYR A 266 -16.67 23.85 0.30
N TYR A 267 -17.20 23.40 1.43
CA TYR A 267 -16.52 22.45 2.32
C TYR A 267 -16.35 21.06 1.70
N ASN A 268 -17.35 20.61 0.94
CA ASN A 268 -17.24 19.38 0.15
C ASN A 268 -16.14 19.46 -0.92
N ALA A 269 -16.06 20.58 -1.66
CA ALA A 269 -15.06 20.76 -2.70
C ALA A 269 -13.62 20.77 -2.12
N MET A 270 -13.43 21.44 -0.98
CA MET A 270 -12.18 21.42 -0.23
C MET A 270 -11.82 20.02 0.27
N GLY A 271 -12.78 19.31 0.84
CA GLY A 271 -12.59 17.93 1.34
C GLY A 271 -12.15 16.97 0.24
N ASN A 272 -12.84 16.99 -0.91
CA ASN A 272 -12.51 16.14 -2.05
C ASN A 272 -11.09 16.41 -2.56
N HIS A 273 -10.67 17.68 -2.68
CA HIS A 273 -9.30 18.03 -3.07
C HIS A 273 -8.26 17.53 -2.04
N SER A 274 -8.55 17.68 -0.76
CA SER A 274 -7.68 17.27 0.34
C SER A 274 -7.47 15.74 0.29
N PHE A 275 -8.55 14.97 0.07
CA PHE A 275 -8.50 13.51 0.01
C PHE A 275 -7.58 12.98 -1.10
N TYR A 276 -7.62 13.57 -2.30
CA TYR A 276 -6.73 13.17 -3.40
C TYR A 276 -5.28 13.59 -3.21
N THR A 277 -5.03 14.60 -2.39
CA THR A 277 -3.68 15.12 -2.11
C THR A 277 -3.08 14.53 -0.84
N GLY A 278 -3.81 13.66 -0.14
CA GLY A 278 -3.39 13.07 1.14
C GLY A 278 -3.44 14.05 2.31
N TYR A 279 -3.95 15.27 2.12
CA TYR A 279 -4.19 16.22 3.19
C TYR A 279 -5.58 15.98 3.79
N SER A 280 -5.75 16.14 5.10
CA SER A 280 -7.07 15.98 5.72
C SER A 280 -7.51 17.32 6.31
N TYR A 281 -8.60 17.88 5.77
CA TYR A 281 -9.21 19.08 6.34
C TYR A 281 -10.34 18.66 7.30
N VAL A 282 -10.32 19.20 8.52
CA VAL A 282 -11.27 18.85 9.59
C VAL A 282 -12.73 19.17 9.22
N LEU A 283 -12.95 19.97 8.18
CA LEU A 283 -14.29 20.39 7.74
C LEU A 283 -14.78 19.67 6.48
N ASP A 284 -14.16 18.57 6.07
CA ASP A 284 -14.70 17.72 5.01
C ASP A 284 -15.95 16.96 5.50
N PRO A 285 -17.15 17.31 5.02
CA PRO A 285 -18.38 16.72 5.51
C PRO A 285 -18.50 15.22 5.23
N PHE A 286 -17.85 14.69 4.17
CA PHE A 286 -17.83 13.24 3.93
C PHE A 286 -17.01 12.55 4.99
N ARG A 287 -15.73 12.93 5.10
CA ARG A 287 -14.81 12.34 6.06
C ARG A 287 -15.38 12.39 7.47
N VAL A 288 -15.86 13.55 7.91
CA VAL A 288 -16.28 13.70 9.29
C VAL A 288 -17.57 12.91 9.55
N PHE A 289 -18.56 12.96 8.64
CA PHE A 289 -19.76 12.15 8.81
C PHE A 289 -19.44 10.65 8.93
N PHE A 290 -18.55 10.12 8.08
CA PHE A 290 -18.16 8.71 8.15
C PHE A 290 -17.21 8.40 9.32
N HIS A 291 -16.44 9.36 9.80
CA HIS A 291 -15.66 9.26 11.03
C HIS A 291 -16.60 9.03 12.23
N GLU A 292 -17.63 9.87 12.35
CA GLU A 292 -18.64 9.73 13.40
C GLU A 292 -19.43 8.41 13.25
N LEU A 293 -19.72 7.97 12.03
CA LEU A 293 -20.33 6.64 11.82
C LEU A 293 -19.42 5.48 12.28
N GLY A 294 -18.09 5.64 12.18
CA GLY A 294 -17.14 4.69 12.76
C GLY A 294 -17.27 4.59 14.29
N HIS A 295 -17.44 5.74 14.96
CA HIS A 295 -17.71 5.81 16.39
C HIS A 295 -19.07 5.21 16.77
N MET A 296 -20.10 5.42 15.95
CA MET A 296 -21.40 4.78 16.11
C MET A 296 -21.34 3.26 16.01
N LEU A 297 -20.52 2.73 15.10
CA LEU A 297 -20.25 1.31 15.01
C LEU A 297 -19.58 0.77 16.29
N ASP A 298 -18.55 1.44 16.82
CA ASP A 298 -17.90 1.04 18.08
C ASP A 298 -18.89 1.01 19.25
N HIS A 299 -19.68 2.08 19.39
CA HIS A 299 -20.66 2.20 20.45
C HIS A 299 -21.75 1.11 20.34
N PHE A 300 -22.26 0.87 19.13
CA PHE A 300 -23.23 -0.19 18.88
C PHE A 300 -22.69 -1.56 19.29
N LEU A 301 -21.49 -1.91 18.85
CA LEU A 301 -20.85 -3.19 19.16
C LEU A 301 -20.59 -3.34 20.65
N LYS A 302 -20.17 -2.27 21.32
CA LYS A 302 -19.87 -2.29 22.76
C LYS A 302 -21.12 -2.55 23.60
N ASP A 303 -22.20 -1.84 23.33
CA ASP A 303 -23.38 -1.87 24.18
C ASP A 303 -24.33 -3.03 23.86
N ASN A 304 -24.49 -3.36 22.57
CA ASN A 304 -25.48 -4.35 22.14
C ASN A 304 -24.88 -5.75 21.97
N MET A 305 -23.56 -5.84 21.75
CA MET A 305 -22.88 -7.10 21.51
C MET A 305 -21.72 -7.36 22.49
N HIS A 306 -21.46 -6.45 23.43
CA HIS A 306 -20.35 -6.53 24.40
C HIS A 306 -18.97 -6.67 23.74
N ILE A 307 -18.81 -6.09 22.54
CA ILE A 307 -17.56 -6.11 21.78
C ILE A 307 -16.94 -4.71 21.83
N SER A 308 -15.75 -4.61 22.42
CA SER A 308 -14.93 -3.39 22.34
C SER A 308 -14.02 -3.46 21.11
N ILE A 309 -14.23 -2.59 20.11
CA ILE A 309 -13.38 -2.56 18.91
C ILE A 309 -11.94 -2.23 19.31
N SER A 310 -11.74 -1.28 20.23
CA SER A 310 -10.40 -0.91 20.71
C SER A 310 -9.65 -2.10 21.33
N ASN A 311 -10.32 -2.94 22.11
CA ASN A 311 -9.70 -4.15 22.69
C ASN A 311 -9.40 -5.20 21.60
N LYS A 312 -10.32 -5.40 20.65
CA LYS A 312 -10.09 -6.29 19.51
C LYS A 312 -8.93 -5.81 18.64
N LEU A 313 -8.80 -4.50 18.44
CA LEU A 313 -7.73 -3.91 17.66
C LEU A 313 -6.37 -4.10 18.35
N LYS A 314 -6.30 -3.95 19.67
CA LYS A 314 -5.12 -4.28 20.48
C LYS A 314 -4.68 -5.73 20.30
N ASP A 315 -5.63 -6.66 20.36
CA ASP A 315 -5.36 -8.08 20.14
C ASP A 315 -4.86 -8.34 18.71
N PHE A 316 -5.49 -7.73 17.73
CA PHE A 316 -5.13 -7.85 16.32
C PHE A 316 -3.74 -7.28 16.01
N LEU A 317 -3.41 -6.10 16.53
CA LEU A 317 -2.07 -5.52 16.38
C LEU A 317 -0.98 -6.41 16.97
N THR A 318 -1.27 -7.01 18.13
CA THR A 318 -0.35 -7.92 18.81
C THR A 318 -0.14 -9.19 17.99
N SER A 319 -1.19 -9.75 17.39
CA SER A 319 -1.08 -10.96 16.56
C SER A 319 -0.29 -10.73 15.27
N LYS A 320 -0.19 -9.49 14.79
CA LYS A 320 0.65 -9.13 13.63
C LYS A 320 2.15 -9.09 13.92
N ILE A 321 2.55 -9.08 15.20
CA ILE A 321 3.96 -9.06 15.62
C ILE A 321 4.48 -10.49 15.80
N ILE A 322 5.35 -10.92 14.89
CA ILE A 322 6.06 -12.22 14.99
C ILE A 322 6.83 -12.29 16.32
N ASN A 323 6.70 -13.42 17.02
CA ASN A 323 7.39 -13.69 18.29
C ASN A 323 7.10 -12.64 19.39
N PHE A 324 5.91 -12.03 19.41
CA PHE A 324 5.51 -11.05 20.42
C PHE A 324 5.84 -11.50 21.86
N ASN A 325 5.62 -12.77 22.18
CA ASN A 325 5.89 -13.34 23.52
C ASN A 325 7.37 -13.26 23.95
N ASN A 326 8.31 -13.04 23.03
CA ASN A 326 9.74 -12.85 23.35
C ASN A 326 10.05 -11.41 23.83
N TRP A 327 9.05 -10.54 23.89
CA TRP A 327 9.21 -9.11 24.23
C TRP A 327 8.38 -8.72 25.47
N PRO A 328 8.72 -9.24 26.67
CA PRO A 328 7.88 -9.11 27.87
C PRO A 328 7.65 -7.68 28.38
N SER A 329 8.47 -6.71 27.95
CA SER A 329 8.32 -5.29 28.30
C SER A 329 7.37 -4.51 27.37
N LEU A 330 6.89 -5.13 26.29
CA LEU A 330 5.84 -4.60 25.43
C LEU A 330 4.51 -5.21 25.86
N ASP A 331 3.55 -4.33 26.13
CA ASP A 331 2.17 -4.73 26.36
C ASP A 331 1.28 -4.21 25.22
N LYS A 332 0.04 -4.70 25.19
CA LYS A 332 -0.95 -4.35 24.16
C LYS A 332 -1.24 -2.84 24.12
N GLU A 333 -1.17 -2.14 25.24
CA GLU A 333 -1.41 -0.70 25.30
C GLU A 333 -0.26 0.09 24.67
N LYS A 334 0.98 -0.30 24.93
CA LYS A 334 2.16 0.30 24.30
C LYS A 334 2.15 0.07 22.80
N ILE A 335 1.78 -1.11 22.33
CA ILE A 335 1.67 -1.37 20.88
C ILE A 335 0.57 -0.50 20.26
N PHE A 336 -0.58 -0.42 20.92
CA PHE A 336 -1.68 0.39 20.43
C PHE A 336 -1.36 1.88 20.38
N LYS A 337 -0.61 2.41 21.35
CA LYS A 337 -0.05 3.77 21.35
C LYS A 337 1.08 4.01 20.32
N LEU A 338 1.54 2.97 19.63
CA LEU A 338 2.38 3.14 18.44
C LEU A 338 1.55 3.15 17.16
N PHE A 339 0.28 2.76 17.21
CA PHE A 339 -0.54 2.60 16.02
C PHE A 339 -1.49 3.78 15.84
N HIS A 340 -1.09 4.73 14.99
CA HIS A 340 -1.88 5.94 14.75
C HIS A 340 -1.90 6.31 13.27
N LEU A 341 -3.06 6.77 12.80
CA LEU A 341 -3.29 7.13 11.40
C LEU A 341 -3.19 8.63 11.16
N SER A 342 -3.49 9.42 12.19
CA SER A 342 -3.48 10.87 12.19
C SER A 342 -2.94 11.45 13.50
N SER A 343 -2.54 12.73 13.48
CA SER A 343 -2.25 13.52 14.70
C SER A 343 -3.44 13.52 15.67
N TYR A 344 -4.66 13.52 15.14
CA TYR A 344 -5.90 13.44 15.91
C TYR A 344 -6.03 12.10 16.65
N SER A 345 -5.88 10.98 15.94
CA SER A 345 -5.87 9.62 16.52
C SER A 345 -4.73 9.35 17.50
N PHE A 346 -3.65 10.12 17.41
CA PHE A 346 -2.57 10.06 18.39
C PHE A 346 -2.94 10.74 19.70
N SER A 347 -3.56 11.92 19.61
CA SER A 347 -3.95 12.71 20.78
C SER A 347 -5.07 12.06 21.59
N ASN A 348 -5.93 11.27 20.93
CA ASN A 348 -7.01 10.54 21.56
C ASN A 348 -7.17 9.15 20.91
N LEU A 349 -6.91 8.11 21.71
CA LEU A 349 -6.98 6.71 21.26
C LEU A 349 -8.38 6.29 20.79
N TYR A 350 -9.41 6.99 21.27
CA TYR A 350 -10.78 6.83 20.79
C TYR A 350 -10.89 7.11 19.28
N GLU A 351 -10.20 8.15 18.81
CA GLU A 351 -10.27 8.64 17.43
C GLU A 351 -9.60 7.71 16.42
N VAL A 352 -8.78 6.76 16.88
CA VAL A 352 -8.17 5.72 16.02
C VAL A 352 -9.25 4.95 15.26
N ILE A 353 -10.40 4.71 15.87
CA ILE A 353 -11.50 3.95 15.24
C ILE A 353 -12.18 4.78 14.15
N GLY A 354 -12.61 6.01 14.44
CA GLY A 354 -13.23 6.89 13.46
C GLY A 354 -12.31 7.16 12.27
N GLU A 355 -11.03 7.44 12.51
CA GLU A 355 -10.02 7.64 11.45
C GLU A 355 -9.77 6.37 10.63
N GLY A 356 -9.66 5.23 11.30
CA GLY A 356 -9.50 3.93 10.65
C GLY A 356 -10.66 3.57 9.75
N PHE A 357 -11.87 3.84 10.22
CA PHE A 357 -13.09 3.61 9.47
C PHE A 357 -13.14 4.45 8.19
N VAL A 358 -12.86 5.76 8.29
CA VAL A 358 -12.76 6.65 7.12
C VAL A 358 -11.75 6.13 6.11
N TYR A 359 -10.54 5.80 6.57
CA TYR A 359 -9.46 5.33 5.70
C TYR A 359 -9.86 4.04 4.99
N TRP A 360 -10.54 3.13 5.68
CA TRP A 360 -11.03 1.89 5.08
C TRP A 360 -12.19 2.10 4.10
N PHE A 361 -13.15 2.93 4.49
CA PHE A 361 -14.45 3.01 3.83
C PHE A 361 -14.44 3.95 2.61
N LEU A 362 -13.77 5.08 2.73
CA LEU A 362 -13.81 6.17 1.74
C LEU A 362 -12.65 6.16 0.75
N ILE A 363 -11.52 5.50 1.05
CA ILE A 363 -10.33 5.57 0.17
C ILE A 363 -10.65 5.00 -1.23
N PRO A 364 -10.31 5.73 -2.31
CA PRO A 364 -10.60 5.26 -3.66
C PRO A 364 -9.67 4.10 -3.99
N ASN A 365 -10.06 3.28 -4.98
CA ASN A 365 -9.32 2.06 -5.32
C ASN A 365 -7.86 2.33 -5.68
N GLU A 366 -7.59 3.46 -6.31
CA GLU A 366 -6.27 3.91 -6.76
C GLU A 366 -5.34 4.26 -5.60
N LEU A 367 -5.90 4.59 -4.44
CA LEU A 367 -5.16 4.96 -3.22
C LEU A 367 -5.21 3.87 -2.14
N LYS A 368 -5.78 2.69 -2.44
CA LYS A 368 -5.75 1.57 -1.49
C LYS A 368 -4.31 1.13 -1.24
N THR A 369 -3.86 1.32 -0.01
CA THR A 369 -2.54 0.90 0.46
C THR A 369 -2.64 -0.31 1.38
N ARG A 370 -1.50 -0.80 1.85
CA ARG A 370 -1.46 -1.83 2.91
C ARG A 370 -2.19 -1.42 4.20
N ALA A 371 -2.26 -0.12 4.51
CA ALA A 371 -3.03 0.37 5.65
C ALA A 371 -4.53 0.13 5.44
N TRP A 372 -5.00 0.24 4.20
CA TRP A 372 -6.37 -0.13 3.85
C TRP A 372 -6.57 -1.64 4.01
N GLU A 373 -5.63 -2.46 3.53
CA GLU A 373 -5.67 -3.92 3.69
C GLU A 373 -5.73 -4.33 5.17
N PHE A 374 -4.95 -3.67 6.03
CA PHE A 374 -4.97 -3.89 7.47
C PHE A 374 -6.36 -3.65 8.08
N TRP A 375 -6.95 -2.47 7.82
CA TRP A 375 -8.29 -2.16 8.34
C TRP A 375 -9.36 -3.05 7.72
N HIS A 376 -9.18 -3.42 6.46
CA HIS A 376 -10.07 -4.31 5.76
C HIS A 376 -10.06 -5.72 6.33
N GLU A 377 -8.90 -6.24 6.68
CA GLU A 377 -8.75 -7.50 7.38
C GLU A 377 -9.38 -7.42 8.78
N PHE A 378 -9.02 -6.39 9.56
CA PHE A 378 -9.55 -6.19 10.90
C PHE A 378 -11.08 -6.13 10.92
N LEU A 379 -11.67 -5.25 10.12
CA LEU A 379 -13.12 -4.97 10.12
C LEU A 379 -13.96 -6.10 9.53
N LYS A 380 -13.37 -7.07 8.82
CA LYS A 380 -14.12 -8.16 8.17
C LYS A 380 -13.86 -9.55 8.69
N LEU A 381 -12.62 -9.81 9.10
CA LEU A 381 -12.20 -11.12 9.58
C LEU A 381 -12.10 -11.16 11.09
N TYR A 382 -11.74 -10.04 11.72
CA TYR A 382 -11.43 -10.01 13.15
C TYR A 382 -12.56 -9.43 14.00
N LEU A 383 -13.38 -8.54 13.44
CA LEU A 383 -14.65 -8.16 14.06
C LEU A 383 -15.68 -9.28 13.90
N PRO A 384 -16.45 -9.60 14.95
CA PRO A 384 -17.46 -10.65 14.89
C PRO A 384 -18.50 -10.38 13.80
N LYS A 385 -18.88 -11.45 13.10
CA LYS A 385 -20.10 -11.46 12.30
C LYS A 385 -21.23 -11.96 13.19
N SER A 386 -22.42 -11.37 13.09
CA SER A 386 -23.62 -12.03 13.60
C SER A 386 -23.74 -13.40 12.92
N ASN A 387 -23.83 -14.47 13.70
CA ASN A 387 -24.14 -15.81 13.20
C ASN A 387 -25.48 -15.83 12.47
#